data_AF-A0A6L6Q1T6-F1
#
_entry.id   AF-A0A6L6Q1T6-F1
#
_cell.length_a   1.000
_cell.length_b   1.000
_cell.length_c   1.000
_cell.angle_alpha   90.00
_cell.angle_beta   90.00
_cell.angle_gamma   90.00
#
_symmetry.space_group_name_H-M   'P 1'
#
loop_
_entity.id
_entity.type
_entity.pdbx_description
1 polymer ?
#
loop_
_entity_poly.entity_id
_entity_poly.type
_entity_poly.pdbx_seq_one_letter_code
_entity_poly.pdbx_strand_id
1 'polypeptide(L)'
;MGLALGMRHVQGLFMLPMTSARGWGREEFALAIALQNLVWGIAQPFTGMMADRWGSRRVLAGACLLYGAGLYLMAHAATGVELALAGGLLIGLALSGTAFGTVYGALSRIVPPSRRSWALGLAGAVGGVGQFAMVPATQGLISALGWLVALVLIAFVLAFAAPLAYPLDDSAAARNGQQGGQSMRQAIAEALSHRGFWLLNLGFFACGFQLAFIAGHLPAYLTDKGLSANTGVAALAIVALANVGGIYVCGELGNVYRRKHLLAYLYLVRSAAMLLFATLPLSVGGVYVFAFVMGATWLGTVPLTNGLVSQVFGVRYISTLFGLVFVGHQLGGFLGVWLGGRVFDATGSYYIMWLASVVIGLIAAALHWPIDDRAIARVQPA
;
A
#
# COMPACT_ATOMS: atom_id res chain seq x y z
N MET A 1 5.18 -3.82 11.21
CA MET A 1 4.90 -2.93 10.06
C MET A 1 6.02 -2.96 9.02
N GLY A 2 7.26 -2.53 9.33
CA GLY A 2 8.36 -2.47 8.36
C GLY A 2 8.63 -3.78 7.61
N LEU A 3 8.74 -4.91 8.32
CA LEU A 3 8.92 -6.23 7.70
C LEU A 3 7.74 -6.62 6.78
N ALA A 4 6.49 -6.39 7.23
CA ALA A 4 5.28 -6.74 6.48
C ALA A 4 5.12 -5.90 5.20
N LEU A 5 5.34 -4.59 5.28
CA LEU A 5 5.31 -3.68 4.13
C LEU A 5 6.50 -3.89 3.22
N GLY A 6 7.66 -4.24 3.77
CA GLY A 6 8.84 -4.56 2.99
C GLY A 6 8.67 -5.86 2.23
N MET A 7 8.10 -6.90 2.83
CA MET A 7 7.78 -8.12 2.10
C MET A 7 6.83 -7.88 0.94
N ARG A 8 5.77 -7.10 1.18
CA ARG A 8 4.85 -6.66 0.12
C ARG A 8 5.57 -5.93 -1.01
N HIS A 9 6.51 -5.04 -0.68
CA HIS A 9 7.26 -4.24 -1.66
C HIS A 9 8.15 -5.07 -2.59
N VAL A 10 8.64 -6.21 -2.10
CA VAL A 10 9.57 -7.08 -2.86
C VAL A 10 8.88 -8.26 -3.55
N GLN A 11 7.55 -8.40 -3.49
CA GLN A 11 6.85 -9.56 -4.06
C GLN A 11 7.08 -9.71 -5.57
N GLY A 12 7.25 -8.60 -6.31
CA GLY A 12 7.58 -8.63 -7.74
C GLY A 12 8.89 -9.36 -8.07
N LEU A 13 9.84 -9.47 -7.11
CA LEU A 13 11.08 -10.23 -7.30
C LEU A 13 10.84 -11.74 -7.41
N PHE A 14 9.73 -12.24 -6.88
CA PHE A 14 9.37 -13.66 -6.92
C PHE A 14 8.60 -14.05 -8.19
N MET A 15 8.08 -13.09 -8.96
CA MET A 15 7.22 -13.35 -10.12
C MET A 15 7.91 -14.27 -11.14
N LEU A 16 9.05 -13.85 -11.68
CA LEU A 16 9.79 -14.63 -12.68
C LEU A 16 10.26 -16.01 -12.18
N PRO A 17 10.93 -16.13 -11.01
CA PRO A 17 11.41 -17.44 -10.57
C PRO A 17 10.27 -18.41 -10.24
N MET A 18 9.14 -17.95 -9.71
CA MET A 18 7.99 -18.82 -9.43
C MET A 18 7.27 -19.26 -10.71
N THR A 19 6.98 -18.32 -11.61
CA THR A 19 6.26 -18.61 -12.86
C THR A 19 7.08 -19.57 -13.74
N SER A 20 8.38 -19.31 -13.89
CA SER A 20 9.30 -20.21 -14.62
C SER A 20 9.38 -21.61 -14.00
N ALA A 21 9.43 -21.73 -12.66
CA ALA A 21 9.53 -23.04 -12.00
C ALA A 21 8.25 -23.87 -12.08
N ARG A 22 7.09 -23.24 -12.29
CA ARG A 22 5.77 -23.89 -12.35
C ARG A 22 5.17 -23.95 -13.75
N GLY A 23 5.81 -23.34 -14.75
CA GLY A 23 5.29 -23.24 -16.10
C GLY A 23 4.03 -22.36 -16.19
N TRP A 24 3.88 -21.37 -15.31
CA TRP A 24 2.74 -20.46 -15.28
C TRP A 24 2.97 -19.21 -16.13
N GLY A 25 1.87 -18.58 -16.55
CA GLY A 25 1.89 -17.21 -17.03
C GLY A 25 2.13 -16.22 -15.89
N ARG A 26 2.33 -14.95 -16.23
CA ARG A 26 2.42 -13.88 -15.23
C ARG A 26 1.07 -13.57 -14.63
N GLU A 27 -0.02 -13.84 -15.34
CA GLU A 27 -1.38 -13.67 -14.86
C GLU A 27 -1.63 -14.48 -13.60
N GLU A 28 -1.24 -15.76 -13.53
CA GLU A 28 -1.47 -16.59 -12.34
C GLU A 28 -0.86 -15.96 -11.08
N PHE A 29 0.39 -15.50 -11.16
CA PHE A 29 1.06 -14.82 -10.05
C PHE A 29 0.42 -13.46 -9.76
N ALA A 30 0.16 -12.68 -10.80
CA ALA A 30 -0.41 -11.34 -10.69
C ALA A 30 -1.82 -11.38 -10.07
N LEU A 31 -2.65 -12.36 -10.41
CA LEU A 31 -3.99 -12.52 -9.86
C LEU A 31 -3.95 -12.79 -8.35
N ALA A 32 -3.00 -13.61 -7.87
CA ALA A 32 -2.82 -13.85 -6.45
C ALA A 32 -2.45 -12.55 -5.69
N ILE A 33 -1.49 -11.78 -6.21
CA ILE A 33 -1.08 -10.50 -5.62
C ILE A 33 -2.18 -9.44 -5.75
N ALA A 34 -2.95 -9.44 -6.83
CA ALA A 34 -4.11 -8.58 -7.01
C ALA A 34 -5.18 -8.90 -5.97
N LEU A 35 -5.52 -10.18 -5.78
CA LEU A 35 -6.47 -10.63 -4.76
C LEU A 35 -5.99 -10.22 -3.36
N GLN A 36 -4.68 -10.30 -3.09
CA GLN A 36 -4.09 -9.80 -1.85
C GLN A 36 -4.44 -8.35 -1.57
N ASN A 37 -4.36 -7.49 -2.59
CA ASN A 37 -4.72 -6.08 -2.47
C ASN A 37 -6.19 -5.92 -2.11
N LEU A 38 -7.07 -6.59 -2.85
CA LEU A 38 -8.51 -6.48 -2.65
C LEU A 38 -8.93 -6.97 -1.25
N VAL A 39 -8.43 -8.14 -0.85
CA VAL A 39 -8.67 -8.72 0.47
C VAL A 39 -8.15 -7.80 1.57
N TRP A 40 -6.94 -7.24 1.42
CA TRP A 40 -6.40 -6.28 2.38
C TRP A 40 -7.34 -5.08 2.56
N GLY A 41 -7.80 -4.47 1.46
CA GLY A 41 -8.69 -3.31 1.49
C GLY A 41 -10.02 -3.60 2.17
N ILE A 42 -10.66 -4.72 1.79
CA ILE A 42 -11.94 -5.13 2.35
C ILE A 42 -11.81 -5.50 3.83
N ALA A 43 -10.73 -6.18 4.22
CA ALA A 43 -10.53 -6.64 5.59
C ALA A 43 -10.14 -5.52 6.56
N GLN A 44 -9.53 -4.42 6.08
CA GLN A 44 -8.98 -3.35 6.91
C GLN A 44 -9.96 -2.75 7.94
N PRO A 45 -11.23 -2.44 7.61
CA PRO A 45 -12.19 -1.93 8.59
C PRO A 45 -12.52 -2.98 9.67
N PHE A 46 -12.60 -4.26 9.30
CA PHE A 46 -12.92 -5.35 10.22
C PHE A 46 -11.77 -5.65 11.18
N THR A 47 -10.52 -5.68 10.69
CA THR A 47 -9.36 -5.83 11.57
C THR A 47 -9.17 -4.63 12.48
N GLY A 48 -9.53 -3.42 12.05
CA GLY A 48 -9.64 -2.25 12.93
C GLY A 48 -10.63 -2.48 14.08
N MET A 49 -11.85 -2.93 13.79
CA MET A 49 -12.85 -3.26 14.81
C MET A 49 -12.39 -4.37 15.77
N MET A 50 -11.70 -5.39 15.25
CA MET A 50 -11.09 -6.43 16.09
C MET A 50 -10.02 -5.86 17.01
N ALA A 51 -9.17 -4.95 16.52
CA ALA A 51 -8.14 -4.30 17.31
C ALA A 51 -8.73 -3.40 18.41
N ASP A 52 -9.81 -2.69 18.10
CA ASP A 52 -10.53 -1.87 19.08
C ASP A 52 -11.18 -2.72 20.18
N ARG A 53 -11.67 -3.92 19.84
CA ARG A 53 -12.32 -4.83 20.80
C ARG A 53 -11.34 -5.66 21.64
N TRP A 54 -10.29 -6.17 21.02
CA TRP A 54 -9.39 -7.16 21.63
C TRP A 54 -7.97 -6.64 21.91
N GLY A 55 -7.70 -5.39 21.56
CA GLY A 55 -6.38 -4.78 21.66
C GLY A 55 -5.53 -5.04 20.41
N SER A 56 -4.76 -4.02 20.02
CA SER A 56 -3.94 -4.03 18.81
C SER A 56 -2.82 -5.06 18.89
N ARG A 57 -2.25 -5.29 20.08
CA ARG A 57 -1.23 -6.31 20.32
C ARG A 57 -1.66 -7.70 19.84
N ARG A 58 -2.86 -8.16 20.24
CA ARG A 58 -3.34 -9.52 19.92
C ARG A 58 -3.60 -9.67 18.43
N VAL A 59 -4.23 -8.67 17.83
CA VAL A 59 -4.52 -8.65 16.39
C VAL A 59 -3.24 -8.63 15.58
N LEU A 60 -2.28 -7.78 15.94
CA LEU A 60 -0.99 -7.70 15.25
C LEU A 60 -0.19 -9.01 15.37
N ALA A 61 -0.12 -9.61 16.56
CA ALA A 61 0.56 -10.89 16.76
C ALA A 61 -0.06 -12.02 15.92
N GLY A 62 -1.39 -12.15 15.95
CA GLY A 62 -2.11 -13.12 15.11
C GLY A 62 -1.91 -12.87 13.62
N ALA A 63 -1.89 -11.61 13.20
CA ALA A 63 -1.65 -11.24 11.81
C ALA A 63 -0.21 -11.55 11.36
N CYS A 64 0.81 -11.41 12.22
CA CYS A 64 2.18 -11.86 11.92
C CYS A 64 2.25 -13.37 11.68
N LEU A 65 1.62 -14.17 12.54
CA LEU A 65 1.54 -15.63 12.37
C LEU A 65 0.82 -16.02 11.08
N LEU A 66 -0.31 -15.37 10.79
CA LEU A 66 -1.06 -15.59 9.55
C LEU A 66 -0.25 -15.20 8.31
N TYR A 67 0.53 -14.12 8.37
CA TYR A 67 1.41 -13.72 7.28
C TYR A 67 2.49 -14.79 7.04
N GLY A 68 3.17 -15.23 8.10
CA GLY A 68 4.15 -16.31 7.99
C GLY A 68 3.56 -17.58 7.39
N ALA A 69 2.39 -18.02 7.88
CA ALA A 69 1.69 -19.17 7.30
C ALA A 69 1.33 -18.96 5.82
N GLY A 70 0.82 -17.77 5.45
CA GLY A 70 0.52 -17.41 4.07
C GLY A 70 1.73 -17.45 3.15
N LEU A 71 2.88 -16.92 3.59
CA LEU A 71 4.14 -16.98 2.82
C LEU A 71 4.66 -18.42 2.69
N TYR A 72 4.60 -19.21 3.76
CA TYR A 72 5.01 -20.62 3.72
C TYR A 72 4.16 -21.42 2.74
N LEU A 73 2.84 -21.27 2.79
CA LEU A 73 1.91 -21.93 1.86
C LEU A 73 2.10 -21.41 0.43
N MET A 74 2.34 -20.11 0.25
CA MET A 74 2.63 -19.50 -1.05
C MET A 74 3.89 -20.10 -1.69
N ALA A 75 4.93 -20.38 -0.89
CA ALA A 75 6.16 -21.00 -1.38
C ALA A 75 5.94 -22.43 -1.91
N HIS A 76 4.96 -23.15 -1.36
CA HIS A 76 4.67 -24.54 -1.71
C HIS A 76 3.51 -24.70 -2.70
N ALA A 77 2.82 -23.62 -3.06
CA ALA A 77 1.69 -23.64 -3.98
C ALA A 77 2.07 -24.30 -5.31
N ALA A 78 1.32 -25.35 -5.68
CA ALA A 78 1.45 -26.13 -6.90
C ALA A 78 0.41 -25.74 -7.96
N THR A 79 -0.62 -24.99 -7.58
CA THR A 79 -1.66 -24.49 -8.49
C THR A 79 -1.89 -22.98 -8.31
N GLY A 80 -2.45 -22.32 -9.33
CA GLY A 80 -2.84 -20.91 -9.24
C GLY A 80 -3.89 -20.64 -8.16
N VAL A 81 -4.77 -21.62 -7.88
CA VAL A 81 -5.76 -21.53 -6.79
C VAL A 81 -5.08 -21.55 -5.42
N GLU A 82 -4.14 -22.46 -5.19
CA GLU A 82 -3.35 -22.49 -3.95
C GLU A 82 -2.56 -21.19 -3.76
N LEU A 83 -2.01 -20.65 -4.86
CA LEU A 83 -1.31 -19.36 -4.83
C LEU A 83 -2.27 -18.21 -4.47
N ALA A 84 -3.47 -18.19 -5.04
CA ALA A 84 -4.48 -17.19 -4.72
C ALA A 84 -4.98 -17.29 -3.28
N LEU A 85 -5.17 -18.50 -2.74
CA LEU A 85 -5.56 -18.70 -1.34
C LEU A 85 -4.44 -18.29 -0.38
N ALA A 86 -3.20 -18.72 -0.63
CA ALA A 86 -2.08 -18.42 0.25
C ALA A 86 -1.59 -16.97 0.09
N GLY A 87 -1.14 -16.62 -1.11
CA GLY A 87 -0.55 -15.33 -1.45
C GLY A 87 -1.55 -14.18 -1.56
N GLY A 88 -2.81 -14.49 -1.90
CA GLY A 88 -3.92 -13.55 -1.97
C GLY A 88 -4.68 -13.44 -0.67
N LEU A 89 -5.48 -14.47 -0.33
CA LEU A 89 -6.39 -14.41 0.80
C LEU A 89 -5.66 -14.32 2.16
N LEU A 90 -4.78 -15.28 2.50
CA LEU A 90 -4.14 -15.31 3.82
C LEU A 90 -3.23 -14.09 4.04
N ILE A 91 -2.36 -13.77 3.07
CA ILE A 91 -1.49 -12.61 3.18
C ILE A 91 -2.29 -11.29 3.15
N GLY A 92 -3.37 -11.19 2.36
CA GLY A 92 -4.23 -10.01 2.33
C GLY A 92 -4.90 -9.75 3.69
N LEU A 93 -5.43 -10.79 4.32
CA LEU A 93 -5.98 -10.73 5.68
C LEU A 93 -4.90 -10.33 6.69
N ALA A 94 -3.71 -10.93 6.60
CA ALA A 94 -2.59 -10.62 7.48
C ALA A 94 -2.09 -9.17 7.34
N LEU A 95 -2.03 -8.63 6.11
CA LEU A 95 -1.67 -7.23 5.86
C LEU A 95 -2.62 -6.27 6.54
N SER A 96 -3.92 -6.57 6.58
CA SER A 96 -4.91 -5.72 7.25
C SER A 96 -4.62 -5.52 8.75
N GLY A 97 -4.03 -6.54 9.41
CA GLY A 97 -3.61 -6.49 10.80
C GLY A 97 -2.18 -6.00 11.05
N THR A 98 -1.27 -6.11 10.06
CA THR A 98 0.16 -5.77 10.20
C THR A 98 0.57 -4.41 9.64
N ALA A 99 -0.31 -3.79 8.85
CA ALA A 99 -0.10 -2.51 8.18
C ALA A 99 -0.68 -1.32 8.97
N PHE A 100 -1.07 -0.26 8.26
CA PHE A 100 -1.35 1.06 8.81
C PHE A 100 -2.44 1.06 9.88
N GLY A 101 -3.60 0.44 9.66
CA GLY A 101 -4.76 0.63 10.54
C GLY A 101 -4.54 0.19 11.98
N THR A 102 -4.03 -1.03 12.20
CA THR A 102 -3.79 -1.56 13.56
C THR A 102 -2.66 -0.81 14.26
N VAL A 103 -1.54 -0.59 13.57
CA VAL A 103 -0.36 0.05 14.17
C VAL A 103 -0.62 1.53 14.46
N TYR A 104 -1.22 2.26 13.51
CA TYR A 104 -1.53 3.69 13.69
C TYR A 104 -2.66 3.87 14.72
N GLY A 105 -3.64 2.97 14.76
CA GLY A 105 -4.68 2.95 15.79
C GLY A 105 -4.09 2.79 17.19
N ALA A 106 -3.20 1.82 17.38
CA ALA A 106 -2.49 1.61 18.65
C ALA A 106 -1.66 2.83 19.07
N LEU A 107 -0.83 3.36 18.16
CA LEU A 107 0.01 4.53 18.44
C LEU A 107 -0.84 5.77 18.79
N SER A 108 -1.98 5.96 18.12
CA SER A 108 -2.89 7.06 18.43
C SER A 108 -3.51 6.96 19.82
N ARG A 109 -3.66 5.74 20.36
CA ARG A 109 -4.18 5.49 21.71
C ARG A 109 -3.10 5.57 22.79
N ILE A 110 -1.90 5.08 22.52
CA ILE A 110 -0.81 4.98 23.49
C ILE A 110 -0.05 6.31 23.62
N VAL A 111 0.09 7.06 22.52
CA VAL A 111 0.90 8.29 22.47
C VAL A 111 0.06 9.52 22.83
N PRO A 112 0.58 10.44 23.69
CA PRO A 112 -0.11 11.69 24.02
C PRO A 112 -0.49 12.52 22.79
N PRO A 113 -1.63 13.24 22.79
CA PRO A 113 -2.11 14.01 21.64
C PRO A 113 -1.05 14.92 20.99
N SER A 114 -0.21 15.59 21.80
CA SER A 114 0.85 16.49 21.33
C SER A 114 1.97 15.81 20.54
N ARG A 115 2.15 14.49 20.68
CA ARG A 115 3.20 13.70 20.00
C ARG A 115 2.67 12.69 18.99
N ARG A 116 1.34 12.60 18.79
CA ARG A 116 0.72 11.61 17.88
C ARG A 116 1.22 11.73 16.45
N SER A 117 1.21 12.94 15.88
CA SER A 117 1.67 13.17 14.51
C SER A 117 3.11 12.70 14.31
N TRP A 118 4.00 13.03 15.25
CA TRP A 118 5.38 12.55 15.26
C TRP A 118 5.48 11.03 15.33
N ALA A 119 4.75 10.37 16.22
CA ALA A 119 4.81 8.91 16.36
C ALA A 119 4.31 8.17 15.10
N LEU A 120 3.23 8.69 14.49
CA LEU A 120 2.70 8.16 13.23
C LEU A 120 3.69 8.38 12.07
N GLY A 121 4.33 9.56 12.01
CA GLY A 121 5.38 9.87 11.04
C GLY A 121 6.59 8.94 11.19
N LEU A 122 7.08 8.73 12.41
CA LEU A 122 8.18 7.81 12.70
C LEU A 122 7.83 6.37 12.32
N ALA A 123 6.63 5.90 12.66
CA ALA A 123 6.18 4.58 12.25
C ALA A 123 6.20 4.44 10.72
N GLY A 124 5.68 5.43 9.98
CA GLY A 124 5.74 5.48 8.51
C GLY A 124 7.17 5.43 7.97
N ALA A 125 8.09 6.20 8.55
CA ALA A 125 9.51 6.19 8.17
C ALA A 125 10.16 4.83 8.40
N VAL A 126 9.92 4.18 9.55
CA VAL A 126 10.36 2.80 9.82
C VAL A 126 9.74 1.82 8.82
N GLY A 127 8.50 2.07 8.39
CA GLY A 127 7.86 1.38 7.28
C GLY A 127 8.70 1.43 6.00
N GLY A 128 9.10 2.64 5.57
CA GLY A 128 9.93 2.85 4.38
C GLY A 128 11.35 2.27 4.50
N VAL A 129 11.99 2.41 5.66
CA VAL A 129 13.28 1.75 5.93
C VAL A 129 13.15 0.22 5.86
N GLY A 130 12.07 -0.34 6.39
CA GLY A 130 11.76 -1.76 6.24
C GLY A 130 11.59 -2.18 4.79
N GLN A 131 10.92 -1.37 3.97
CA GLN A 131 10.83 -1.61 2.52
C GLN A 131 12.18 -1.63 1.84
N PHE A 132 13.04 -0.66 2.15
CA PHE A 132 14.40 -0.62 1.62
C PHE A 132 15.21 -1.85 2.06
N ALA A 133 15.23 -2.17 3.36
CA ALA A 133 16.04 -3.26 3.90
C ALA A 133 15.63 -4.63 3.35
N MET A 134 14.33 -4.85 3.10
CA MET A 134 13.84 -6.11 2.55
C MET A 134 14.28 -6.35 1.10
N VAL A 135 14.59 -5.30 0.32
CA VAL A 135 15.01 -5.43 -1.08
C VAL A 135 16.33 -6.20 -1.24
N PRO A 136 17.48 -5.75 -0.70
CA PRO A 136 18.73 -6.48 -0.80
C PRO A 136 18.70 -7.80 -0.01
N ALA A 137 17.99 -7.84 1.13
CA ALA A 137 17.85 -9.08 1.90
C ALA A 137 17.16 -10.18 1.08
N THR A 138 16.02 -9.85 0.45
CA THR A 138 15.26 -10.80 -0.37
C THR A 138 16.02 -11.20 -1.62
N GLN A 139 16.60 -10.24 -2.33
CA GLN A 139 17.39 -10.56 -3.52
C GLN A 139 18.61 -11.42 -3.17
N GLY A 140 19.32 -11.11 -2.09
CA GLY A 140 20.46 -11.91 -1.64
C GLY A 140 20.06 -13.35 -1.32
N LEU A 141 18.92 -13.55 -0.65
CA LEU A 141 18.37 -14.88 -0.37
C LEU A 141 17.99 -15.61 -1.66
N ILE A 142 17.32 -14.95 -2.61
CA ILE A 142 16.95 -15.55 -3.90
C ILE A 142 18.21 -15.98 -4.67
N SER A 143 19.23 -15.11 -4.74
CA SER A 143 20.46 -15.40 -5.46
C SER A 143 21.29 -16.51 -4.82
N ALA A 144 21.32 -16.60 -3.49
CA ALA A 144 22.16 -17.56 -2.76
C ALA A 144 21.47 -18.93 -2.54
N LEU A 145 20.17 -18.94 -2.27
CA LEU A 145 19.43 -20.12 -1.79
C LEU A 145 18.23 -20.49 -2.68
N GLY A 146 17.92 -19.68 -3.69
CA GLY A 146 16.74 -19.84 -4.52
C GLY A 146 15.47 -19.25 -3.91
N TRP A 147 14.46 -19.07 -4.75
CA TRP A 147 13.23 -18.36 -4.39
C TRP A 147 12.39 -19.09 -3.32
N LEU A 148 12.36 -20.43 -3.35
CA LEU A 148 11.56 -21.24 -2.43
C LEU A 148 12.10 -21.09 -1.00
N VAL A 149 13.41 -21.31 -0.83
CA VAL A 149 14.06 -21.18 0.48
C VAL A 149 13.98 -19.74 0.98
N ALA A 150 14.15 -18.75 0.09
CA ALA A 150 13.97 -17.34 0.44
C ALA A 150 12.58 -17.05 1.01
N LEU A 151 11.49 -17.48 0.34
CA LEU A 151 10.12 -17.29 0.85
C LEU A 151 9.91 -17.97 2.21
N VAL A 152 10.41 -19.21 2.37
CA VAL A 152 10.27 -19.96 3.62
C VAL A 152 11.01 -19.29 4.77
N LEU A 153 12.24 -18.81 4.56
CA LEU A 153 12.98 -18.07 5.59
C LEU A 153 12.25 -16.80 5.99
N ILE A 154 11.72 -16.06 5.02
CA ILE A 154 11.00 -14.83 5.33
C ILE A 154 9.64 -15.12 6.00
N ALA A 155 8.98 -16.23 5.64
CA ALA A 155 7.80 -16.72 6.34
C ALA A 155 8.07 -16.90 7.84
N PHE A 156 9.20 -17.53 8.20
CA PHE A 156 9.63 -17.66 9.59
C PHE A 156 9.93 -16.29 10.21
N VAL A 157 10.67 -15.42 9.55
CA VAL A 157 10.96 -14.06 10.07
C VAL A 157 9.67 -13.31 10.40
N LEU A 158 8.63 -13.38 9.55
CA LEU A 158 7.36 -12.73 9.84
C LEU A 158 6.57 -13.42 10.95
N ALA A 159 6.53 -14.76 10.99
CA ALA A 159 5.87 -15.47 12.08
C ALA A 159 6.51 -15.14 13.44
N PHE A 160 7.84 -15.18 13.50
CA PHE A 160 8.62 -14.86 14.70
C PHE A 160 8.67 -13.36 15.04
N ALA A 161 8.13 -12.48 14.19
CA ALA A 161 7.94 -11.08 14.52
C ALA A 161 6.74 -10.84 15.45
N ALA A 162 5.89 -11.85 15.71
CA ALA A 162 4.72 -11.71 16.58
C ALA A 162 5.02 -11.14 18.00
N PRO A 163 6.12 -11.51 18.69
CA PRO A 163 6.47 -10.92 19.98
C PRO A 163 6.77 -9.42 19.92
N LEU A 164 7.16 -8.87 18.76
CA LEU A 164 7.37 -7.44 18.59
C LEU A 164 6.08 -6.62 18.75
N ALA A 165 4.91 -7.27 18.76
CA ALA A 165 3.64 -6.63 19.08
C ALA A 165 3.44 -6.37 20.59
N TYR A 166 4.26 -6.99 21.47
CA TYR A 166 4.11 -6.90 22.92
C TYR A 166 4.02 -5.46 23.46
N PRO A 167 4.83 -4.49 22.99
CA PRO A 167 4.80 -3.12 23.51
C PRO A 167 3.54 -2.32 23.10
N LEU A 168 2.74 -2.82 22.15
CA LEU A 168 1.53 -2.14 21.64
C LEU A 168 0.29 -2.51 22.47
N ASP A 169 0.40 -2.44 23.80
CA ASP A 169 -0.73 -2.70 24.69
C ASP A 169 -1.60 -1.44 24.88
N ASP A 170 -2.64 -1.34 24.06
CA ASP A 170 -3.63 -0.26 24.07
C ASP A 170 -4.97 -0.67 24.70
N SER A 171 -5.01 -1.82 25.38
CA SER A 171 -6.24 -2.46 25.88
C SER A 171 -7.04 -1.57 26.84
N ALA A 172 -6.35 -0.76 27.66
CA ALA A 172 -6.98 0.16 28.60
C ALA A 172 -7.57 1.41 27.90
N ALA A 173 -6.87 1.94 26.90
CA ALA A 173 -7.30 3.12 26.14
C ALA A 173 -8.45 2.81 25.17
N ALA A 174 -8.51 1.59 24.63
CA ALA A 174 -9.58 1.15 23.74
C ALA A 174 -10.97 1.12 24.41
N ARG A 175 -11.03 0.88 25.73
CA ARG A 175 -12.29 0.80 26.50
C ARG A 175 -12.92 2.16 26.81
N ASN A 176 -12.14 3.25 26.80
CA ASN A 176 -12.59 4.57 27.26
C ASN A 176 -13.14 5.48 26.13
N GLY A 177 -13.09 5.05 24.86
CA GLY A 177 -13.42 5.88 23.68
C GLY A 177 -14.91 6.04 23.35
N GLN A 178 -15.84 5.56 24.19
CA GLN A 178 -17.28 5.56 23.93
C GLN A 178 -18.03 6.58 24.79
N GLN A 179 -17.87 7.88 24.53
CA GLN A 179 -18.81 8.90 25.04
C GLN A 179 -19.22 9.90 23.94
N GLY A 180 -20.51 10.25 23.94
CA GLY A 180 -21.27 11.27 23.18
C GLY A 180 -20.73 11.85 21.87
N GLY A 181 -21.53 11.81 20.79
CA GLY A 181 -21.29 12.46 19.49
C GLY A 181 -21.97 11.74 18.33
N GLN A 182 -21.63 12.12 17.08
CA GLN A 182 -22.06 11.41 15.87
C GLN A 182 -21.77 9.91 16.00
N SER A 183 -22.69 9.05 15.56
CA SER A 183 -22.48 7.60 15.49
C SER A 183 -21.66 7.23 14.25
N MET A 184 -21.01 6.06 14.26
CA MET A 184 -20.27 5.57 13.08
C MET A 184 -21.16 5.44 11.84
N ARG A 185 -22.42 5.01 12.01
CA ARG A 185 -23.39 4.93 10.91
C ARG A 185 -23.68 6.31 10.31
N GLN A 186 -23.87 7.32 11.16
CA GLN A 186 -24.07 8.70 10.71
C GLN A 186 -22.82 9.25 9.99
N ALA A 187 -21.61 8.95 10.48
CA ALA A 187 -20.37 9.38 9.85
C ALA A 187 -20.16 8.74 8.47
N ILE A 188 -20.45 7.46 8.33
CA ILE A 188 -20.40 6.75 7.04
C ILE A 188 -21.44 7.34 6.09
N ALA A 189 -22.68 7.54 6.54
CA ALA A 189 -23.74 8.13 5.72
C ALA A 189 -23.38 9.55 5.25
N GLU A 190 -22.86 10.40 6.15
CA GLU A 190 -22.39 11.75 5.84
C GLU A 190 -21.28 11.70 4.76
N ALA A 191 -20.28 10.84 4.95
CA ALA A 191 -19.19 10.67 3.98
C ALA A 191 -19.68 10.18 2.61
N LEU A 192 -20.51 9.14 2.56
CA LEU A 192 -21.03 8.58 1.31
C LEU A 192 -21.99 9.53 0.58
N SER A 193 -22.61 10.47 1.29
CA SER A 193 -23.44 11.53 0.68
C SER A 193 -22.62 12.69 0.12
N HIS A 194 -21.34 12.81 0.47
CA HIS A 194 -20.50 13.95 0.10
C HIS A 194 -19.78 13.72 -1.23
N ARG A 195 -20.03 14.57 -2.24
CA ARG A 195 -19.40 14.47 -3.57
C ARG A 195 -17.87 14.42 -3.49
N GLY A 196 -17.27 15.24 -2.64
CA GLY A 196 -15.81 15.29 -2.46
C GLY A 196 -15.21 13.95 -1.98
N PHE A 197 -15.99 13.15 -1.25
CA PHE A 197 -15.55 11.82 -0.80
C PHE A 197 -15.37 10.85 -1.97
N TRP A 198 -16.33 10.84 -2.90
CA TRP A 198 -16.26 10.01 -4.11
C TRP A 198 -15.20 10.47 -5.09
N LEU A 199 -15.03 11.78 -5.26
CA LEU A 199 -13.94 12.33 -6.07
C LEU A 199 -12.57 11.93 -5.53
N LEU A 200 -12.38 12.00 -4.21
CA LEU A 200 -11.17 11.53 -3.55
C LEU A 200 -10.97 10.02 -3.72
N ASN A 201 -12.03 9.22 -3.52
CA ASN A 201 -11.98 7.76 -3.65
C ASN A 201 -11.61 7.32 -5.08
N LEU A 202 -12.30 7.85 -6.08
CA LEU A 202 -12.05 7.58 -7.50
C LEU A 202 -10.68 8.10 -7.94
N GLY A 203 -10.21 9.22 -7.38
CA GLY A 203 -8.85 9.69 -7.63
C GLY A 203 -7.80 8.78 -6.98
N PHE A 204 -8.05 8.26 -5.78
CA PHE A 204 -7.10 7.42 -5.05
C PHE A 204 -6.94 6.01 -5.65
N PHE A 205 -7.93 5.57 -6.44
CA PHE A 205 -7.82 4.41 -7.33
C PHE A 205 -6.56 4.46 -8.21
N ALA A 206 -6.24 5.63 -8.78
CA ALA A 206 -5.08 5.79 -9.66
C ALA A 206 -3.76 5.50 -8.93
N CYS A 207 -3.66 5.91 -7.67
CA CYS A 207 -2.49 5.61 -6.85
C CYS A 207 -2.32 4.10 -6.67
N GLY A 208 -3.40 3.39 -6.35
CA GLY A 208 -3.38 1.94 -6.23
C GLY A 208 -2.97 1.24 -7.51
N PHE A 209 -3.58 1.64 -8.64
CA PHE A 209 -3.28 1.09 -9.97
C PHE A 209 -1.81 1.24 -10.33
N GLN A 210 -1.29 2.47 -10.25
CA GLN A 210 0.09 2.78 -10.62
C GLN A 210 1.11 2.07 -9.72
N LEU A 211 0.96 2.18 -8.39
CA LEU A 211 1.95 1.64 -7.45
C LEU A 211 1.97 0.12 -7.47
N ALA A 212 0.80 -0.52 -7.48
CA ALA A 212 0.73 -1.96 -7.46
C ALA A 212 1.24 -2.56 -8.78
N PHE A 213 0.90 -1.95 -9.92
CA PHE A 213 1.47 -2.30 -11.22
C PHE A 213 3.00 -2.22 -11.21
N ILE A 214 3.57 -1.10 -10.77
CA ILE A 214 5.03 -0.92 -10.69
C ILE A 214 5.65 -1.95 -9.74
N ALA A 215 5.13 -2.10 -8.52
CA ALA A 215 5.69 -3.03 -7.54
C ALA A 215 5.63 -4.50 -7.99
N GLY A 216 4.56 -4.88 -8.69
CA GLY A 216 4.37 -6.24 -9.18
C GLY A 216 5.19 -6.55 -10.42
N HIS A 217 5.31 -5.60 -11.36
CA HIS A 217 5.79 -5.89 -12.72
C HIS A 217 7.09 -5.19 -13.11
N LEU A 218 7.55 -4.14 -12.39
CA LEU A 218 8.76 -3.40 -12.79
C LEU A 218 10.01 -4.29 -12.87
N PRO A 219 10.33 -5.18 -11.90
CA PRO A 219 11.49 -6.05 -12.00
C PRO A 219 11.44 -6.94 -13.26
N ALA A 220 10.29 -7.59 -13.50
CA ALA A 220 10.09 -8.44 -14.68
C ALA A 220 10.21 -7.64 -15.98
N TYR A 221 9.58 -6.47 -16.06
CA TYR A 221 9.66 -5.56 -17.20
C TYR A 221 11.10 -5.17 -17.55
N LEU A 222 11.91 -4.84 -16.55
CA LEU A 222 13.31 -4.47 -16.77
C LEU A 222 14.13 -5.66 -17.29
N THR A 223 13.91 -6.85 -16.74
CA THR A 223 14.54 -8.08 -17.22
C THR A 223 14.13 -8.40 -18.67
N ASP A 224 12.86 -8.24 -19.04
CA ASP A 224 12.39 -8.42 -20.42
C ASP A 224 13.06 -7.46 -21.41
N LYS A 225 13.42 -6.27 -20.93
CA LYS A 225 14.13 -5.25 -21.71
C LYS A 225 15.66 -5.44 -21.70
N GLY A 226 16.15 -6.57 -21.19
CA GLY A 226 17.56 -6.93 -21.18
C GLY A 226 18.39 -6.24 -20.09
N LEU A 227 17.76 -5.53 -19.15
CA LEU A 227 18.47 -4.96 -18.00
C LEU A 227 18.67 -6.03 -16.93
N SER A 228 19.76 -5.89 -16.17
CA SER A 228 20.10 -6.83 -15.10
C SER A 228 19.02 -6.86 -14.01
N ALA A 229 18.85 -8.01 -13.35
CA ALA A 229 18.00 -8.12 -12.15
C ALA A 229 18.39 -7.09 -11.06
N ASN A 230 19.70 -6.81 -10.93
CA ASN A 230 20.21 -5.80 -10.00
C ASN A 230 19.68 -4.39 -10.30
N THR A 231 19.38 -4.06 -11.55
CA THR A 231 18.76 -2.77 -11.92
C THR A 231 17.33 -2.66 -11.36
N GLY A 232 16.55 -3.74 -11.41
CA GLY A 232 15.21 -3.80 -10.80
C GLY A 232 15.25 -3.72 -9.28
N VAL A 233 16.22 -4.41 -8.67
CA VAL A 233 16.46 -4.37 -7.22
C VAL A 233 16.85 -2.95 -6.79
N ALA A 234 17.79 -2.31 -7.48
CA ALA A 234 18.19 -0.92 -7.22
C ALA A 234 17.01 0.04 -7.40
N ALA A 235 16.17 -0.12 -8.42
CA ALA A 235 14.97 0.68 -8.61
C ALA A 235 14.01 0.56 -7.41
N LEU A 236 13.69 -0.66 -6.95
CA LEU A 236 12.82 -0.86 -5.79
C LEU A 236 13.42 -0.26 -4.51
N ALA A 237 14.75 -0.34 -4.33
CA ALA A 237 15.45 0.26 -3.21
C ALA A 237 15.40 1.79 -3.24
N ILE A 238 15.63 2.41 -4.41
CA ILE A 238 15.52 3.86 -4.61
C ILE A 238 14.09 4.32 -4.34
N VAL A 239 13.08 3.60 -4.85
CA VAL A 239 11.67 3.88 -4.55
C VAL A 239 11.43 3.91 -3.04
N ALA A 240 11.89 2.90 -2.32
CA ALA A 240 11.68 2.77 -0.88
C ALA A 240 12.36 3.90 -0.08
N LEU A 241 13.59 4.29 -0.43
CA LEU A 241 14.30 5.38 0.24
C LEU A 241 13.69 6.74 -0.07
N ALA A 242 13.45 7.04 -1.35
CA ALA A 242 12.85 8.30 -1.76
C ALA A 242 11.44 8.48 -1.17
N ASN A 243 10.70 7.39 -0.97
CA ASN A 243 9.40 7.38 -0.31
C ASN A 243 9.45 7.91 1.13
N VAL A 244 10.52 7.63 1.90
CA VAL A 244 10.66 8.16 3.27
C VAL A 244 10.64 9.70 3.27
N GLY A 245 11.44 10.31 2.40
CA GLY A 245 11.47 11.77 2.24
C GLY A 245 10.15 12.30 1.64
N GLY A 246 9.61 11.59 0.64
CA GLY A 246 8.37 11.96 -0.03
C GLY A 246 7.15 12.07 0.89
N ILE A 247 6.97 11.10 1.79
CA ILE A 247 5.90 11.12 2.80
C ILE A 247 6.02 12.37 3.69
N TYR A 248 7.23 12.62 4.20
CA TYR A 248 7.48 13.73 5.11
C TYR A 248 7.22 15.07 4.43
N VAL A 249 7.82 15.29 3.25
CA VAL A 249 7.66 16.53 2.48
C VAL A 249 6.19 16.76 2.12
N CYS A 250 5.46 15.75 1.66
CA CYS A 250 4.04 15.90 1.35
C CYS A 250 3.20 16.21 2.60
N GLY A 251 3.55 15.63 3.75
CA GLY A 251 2.92 15.94 5.03
C GLY A 251 3.06 17.42 5.41
N GLU A 252 4.28 17.94 5.37
CA GLU A 252 4.57 19.35 5.68
C GLU A 252 3.92 20.30 4.69
N LEU A 253 4.01 20.01 3.38
CA LEU A 253 3.33 20.80 2.36
C LEU A 253 1.80 20.81 2.58
N GLY A 254 1.22 19.70 3.06
CA GLY A 254 -0.19 19.58 3.39
C GLY A 254 -0.65 20.41 4.60
N ASN A 255 0.27 21.00 5.37
CA ASN A 255 -0.02 21.95 6.44
C ASN A 255 -0.07 23.41 5.93
N VAL A 256 0.61 23.69 4.82
CA VAL A 256 0.75 25.05 4.26
C VAL A 256 -0.16 25.26 3.05
N TYR A 257 -0.29 24.25 2.18
CA TYR A 257 -1.03 24.32 0.93
C TYR A 257 -2.30 23.45 0.99
N ARG A 258 -3.26 23.74 0.11
CA ARG A 258 -4.49 22.94 0.00
C ARG A 258 -4.17 21.53 -0.50
N ARG A 259 -4.48 20.52 0.32
CA ARG A 259 -4.17 19.10 0.09
C ARG A 259 -4.69 18.57 -1.25
N LYS A 260 -5.86 19.05 -1.69
CA LYS A 260 -6.45 18.64 -2.99
C LYS A 260 -5.60 19.02 -4.20
N HIS A 261 -4.95 20.19 -4.18
CA HIS A 261 -4.07 20.64 -5.26
C HIS A 261 -2.75 19.88 -5.22
N LEU A 262 -2.19 19.64 -4.03
CA LEU A 262 -1.00 18.79 -3.88
C LEU A 262 -1.24 17.38 -4.42
N LEU A 263 -2.39 16.76 -4.11
CA LEU A 263 -2.78 15.47 -4.68
C LEU A 263 -2.84 15.53 -6.21
N ALA A 264 -3.48 16.56 -6.78
CA ALA A 264 -3.52 16.74 -8.24
C ALA A 264 -2.11 16.84 -8.86
N TYR A 265 -1.23 17.64 -8.27
CA TYR A 265 0.15 17.79 -8.73
C TYR A 265 0.94 16.48 -8.62
N LEU A 266 0.78 15.70 -7.55
CA LEU A 266 1.43 14.39 -7.41
C LEU A 266 1.02 13.44 -8.56
N TYR A 267 -0.26 13.39 -8.92
CA TYR A 267 -0.72 12.56 -10.03
C TYR A 267 -0.22 13.07 -11.39
N LEU A 268 -0.12 14.38 -11.60
CA LEU A 268 0.48 14.95 -12.81
C LEU A 268 1.96 14.58 -12.92
N VAL A 269 2.73 14.73 -11.84
CA VAL A 269 4.17 14.37 -11.80
C VAL A 269 4.36 12.88 -12.09
N ARG A 270 3.58 11.99 -11.46
CA ARG A 270 3.63 10.55 -11.75
C ARG A 270 3.29 10.23 -13.19
N SER A 271 2.22 10.83 -13.72
CA SER A 271 1.79 10.58 -15.10
C SER A 271 2.84 11.04 -16.09
N ALA A 272 3.47 12.19 -15.86
CA ALA A 272 4.60 12.66 -16.67
C ALA A 272 5.81 11.72 -16.58
N ALA A 273 6.18 11.29 -15.36
CA ALA A 273 7.29 10.36 -15.16
C ALA A 273 7.06 9.00 -15.87
N MET A 274 5.84 8.46 -15.75
CA MET A 274 5.45 7.20 -16.42
C MET A 274 5.39 7.34 -17.94
N LEU A 275 4.91 8.47 -18.46
CA LEU A 275 4.90 8.75 -19.89
C LEU A 275 6.34 8.80 -20.43
N LEU A 276 7.20 9.60 -19.81
CA LEU A 276 8.61 9.71 -20.20
C LEU A 276 9.33 8.36 -20.11
N PHE A 277 9.08 7.59 -19.05
CA PHE A 277 9.67 6.26 -18.87
C PHE A 277 9.20 5.25 -19.93
N ALA A 278 7.96 5.35 -20.39
CA ALA A 278 7.39 4.47 -21.41
C ALA A 278 7.80 4.83 -22.84
N THR A 279 8.14 6.09 -23.11
CA THR A 279 8.43 6.59 -24.47
C THR A 279 9.91 6.80 -24.75
N LEU A 280 10.72 7.10 -23.73
CA LEU A 280 12.16 7.30 -23.90
C LEU A 280 12.91 5.95 -23.96
N PRO A 281 14.06 5.88 -24.63
CA PRO A 281 14.92 4.70 -24.61
C PRO A 281 15.30 4.31 -23.17
N LEU A 282 15.15 3.03 -22.84
CA LEU A 282 15.50 2.53 -21.51
C LEU A 282 17.01 2.60 -21.30
N SER A 283 17.40 3.16 -20.15
CA SER A 283 18.77 3.15 -19.65
C SER A 283 18.74 2.98 -18.14
N VAL A 284 19.85 2.50 -17.56
CA VAL A 284 19.97 2.34 -16.10
C VAL A 284 19.76 3.68 -15.39
N GLY A 285 20.34 4.77 -15.90
CA GLY A 285 20.14 6.12 -15.37
C GLY A 285 18.67 6.56 -15.44
N GLY A 286 18.00 6.33 -16.57
CA GLY A 286 16.58 6.63 -16.74
C GLY A 286 15.68 5.86 -15.76
N VAL A 287 16.00 4.58 -15.51
CA VAL A 287 15.30 3.75 -14.51
C VAL A 287 15.46 4.31 -13.10
N TYR A 288 16.67 4.77 -12.73
CA TYR A 288 16.91 5.32 -11.40
C TYR A 288 16.24 6.67 -11.19
N VAL A 289 16.23 7.54 -12.21
CA VAL A 289 15.47 8.80 -12.17
C VAL A 289 13.98 8.52 -12.03
N PHE A 290 13.44 7.59 -12.82
CA PHE A 290 12.05 7.16 -12.72
C PHE A 290 11.72 6.62 -11.31
N ALA A 291 12.56 5.72 -10.79
CA ALA A 291 12.41 5.15 -9.46
C ALA A 291 12.44 6.22 -8.36
N PHE A 292 13.32 7.22 -8.49
CA PHE A 292 13.39 8.33 -7.53
C PHE A 292 12.12 9.19 -7.55
N VAL A 293 11.63 9.59 -8.73
CA VAL A 293 10.40 10.40 -8.86
C VAL A 293 9.18 9.62 -8.39
N MET A 294 9.05 8.36 -8.78
CA MET A 294 7.96 7.49 -8.30
C MET A 294 8.04 7.29 -6.79
N GLY A 295 9.25 7.05 -6.25
CA GLY A 295 9.51 6.92 -4.82
C GLY A 295 9.13 8.18 -4.04
N ALA A 296 9.62 9.34 -4.44
CA ALA A 296 9.33 10.63 -3.81
C ALA A 296 7.83 10.97 -3.81
N THR A 297 7.07 10.42 -4.75
CA THR A 297 5.61 10.59 -4.79
C THR A 297 4.86 9.40 -4.18
N TRP A 298 5.50 8.28 -3.82
CA TRP A 298 4.91 6.95 -3.59
C TRP A 298 3.81 6.92 -2.52
N LEU A 299 4.14 7.08 -1.23
CA LEU A 299 3.13 7.21 -0.17
C LEU A 299 2.85 8.67 0.21
N GLY A 300 3.37 9.65 -0.54
CA GLY A 300 3.10 11.07 -0.31
C GLY A 300 1.61 11.44 -0.41
N THR A 301 0.82 10.65 -1.15
CA THR A 301 -0.64 10.79 -1.23
C THR A 301 -1.34 10.43 0.09
N VAL A 302 -0.76 9.55 0.92
CA VAL A 302 -1.38 9.05 2.16
C VAL A 302 -1.65 10.17 3.18
N PRO A 303 -0.65 10.98 3.62
CA PRO A 303 -0.90 12.05 4.58
C PRO A 303 -1.84 13.12 4.01
N LEU A 304 -1.79 13.39 2.71
CA LEU A 304 -2.67 14.36 2.05
C LEU A 304 -4.13 13.89 2.00
N THR A 305 -4.36 12.64 1.59
CA THR A 305 -5.69 12.00 1.59
C THR A 305 -6.26 11.94 3.00
N ASN A 306 -5.48 11.45 3.97
CA ASN A 306 -5.92 11.37 5.36
C ASN A 306 -6.21 12.76 5.95
N GLY A 307 -5.37 13.76 5.65
CA GLY A 307 -5.59 15.13 6.06
C GLY A 307 -6.80 15.79 5.40
N LEU A 308 -7.17 15.41 4.19
CA LEU A 308 -8.38 15.91 3.54
C LEU A 308 -9.63 15.29 4.16
N VAL A 309 -9.63 13.98 4.42
CA VAL A 309 -10.72 13.30 5.13
C VAL A 309 -10.92 13.88 6.53
N SER A 310 -9.83 14.10 7.28
CA SER A 310 -9.92 14.65 8.64
C SER A 310 -10.41 16.09 8.69
N GLN A 311 -10.04 16.91 7.70
CA GLN A 311 -10.49 18.30 7.60
C GLN A 311 -11.99 18.38 7.29
N VAL A 312 -12.48 17.54 6.38
CA VAL A 312 -13.89 17.57 5.94
C VAL A 312 -14.81 16.92 6.96
N PHE A 313 -14.46 15.74 7.46
CA PHE A 313 -15.35 14.89 8.29
C PHE A 313 -14.93 14.80 9.77
N GLY A 314 -13.85 15.46 10.16
CA GLY A 314 -13.31 15.40 11.52
C GLY A 314 -12.54 14.12 11.83
N VAL A 315 -12.01 14.05 13.06
CA VAL A 315 -11.03 13.02 13.47
C VAL A 315 -11.63 11.78 14.16
N ARG A 316 -12.90 11.83 14.61
CA ARG A 316 -13.51 10.78 15.45
C ARG A 316 -13.55 9.40 14.77
N TYR A 317 -13.96 9.36 13.50
CA TYR A 317 -14.07 8.12 12.71
C TYR A 317 -13.10 8.10 11.51
N ILE A 318 -12.00 8.85 11.60
CA ILE A 318 -11.03 9.01 10.51
C ILE A 318 -10.51 7.66 10.00
N SER A 319 -10.21 6.70 10.89
CA SER A 319 -9.71 5.37 10.50
C SER A 319 -10.72 4.60 9.66
N THR A 320 -12.01 4.66 10.00
CA THR A 320 -13.09 4.01 9.25
C THR A 320 -13.29 4.70 7.90
N LEU A 321 -13.35 6.03 7.88
CA LEU A 321 -13.55 6.79 6.64
C LEU A 321 -12.36 6.66 5.68
N PHE A 322 -11.13 6.69 6.21
CA PHE A 322 -9.93 6.39 5.44
C PHE A 322 -9.96 4.95 4.92
N GLY A 323 -10.41 3.98 5.73
CA GLY A 323 -10.60 2.59 5.29
C GLY A 323 -11.53 2.47 4.08
N LEU A 324 -12.65 3.20 4.08
CA LEU A 324 -13.57 3.24 2.92
C LEU A 324 -12.92 3.89 1.67
N VAL A 325 -12.15 4.96 1.85
CA VAL A 325 -11.33 5.56 0.76
C VAL A 325 -10.29 4.57 0.26
N PHE A 326 -9.68 3.81 1.17
CA PHE A 326 -8.64 2.83 0.87
C PHE A 326 -9.16 1.63 0.07
N VAL A 327 -10.45 1.26 0.17
CA VAL A 327 -11.04 0.25 -0.71
C VAL A 327 -10.91 0.64 -2.19
N GLY A 328 -11.13 1.90 -2.54
CA GLY A 328 -10.95 2.40 -3.92
C GLY A 328 -9.51 2.28 -4.40
N HIS A 329 -8.55 2.60 -3.53
CA HIS A 329 -7.13 2.37 -3.79
C HIS A 329 -6.82 0.89 -4.01
N GLN A 330 -7.35 0.00 -3.18
CA GLN A 330 -7.09 -1.43 -3.30
C GLN A 330 -7.75 -2.06 -4.52
N LEU A 331 -8.90 -1.55 -4.97
CA LEU A 331 -9.50 -1.92 -6.24
C LEU A 331 -8.62 -1.50 -7.43
N GLY A 332 -8.07 -0.29 -7.38
CA GLY A 332 -7.05 0.15 -8.34
C GLY A 332 -5.84 -0.78 -8.34
N GLY A 333 -5.34 -1.13 -7.15
CA GLY A 333 -4.21 -2.04 -7.01
C GLY A 333 -4.48 -3.47 -7.45
N PHE A 334 -5.72 -3.95 -7.31
CA PHE A 334 -6.17 -5.22 -7.90
C PHE A 334 -6.05 -5.16 -9.42
N LEU A 335 -6.66 -4.15 -10.05
CA LEU A 335 -6.67 -4.02 -11.51
C LEU A 335 -5.28 -3.77 -12.08
N GLY A 336 -4.46 -2.93 -11.45
CA GLY A 336 -3.11 -2.61 -11.93
C GLY A 336 -2.19 -3.83 -11.97
N VAL A 337 -2.30 -4.75 -11.00
CA VAL A 337 -1.50 -5.97 -10.97
C VAL A 337 -2.08 -7.03 -11.90
N TRP A 338 -3.37 -7.39 -11.72
CA TRP A 338 -3.96 -8.49 -12.50
C TRP A 338 -3.96 -8.19 -14.01
N LEU A 339 -4.38 -6.99 -14.42
CA LEU A 339 -4.32 -6.60 -15.83
C LEU A 339 -2.88 -6.52 -16.33
N GLY A 340 -1.91 -6.20 -15.48
CA GLY A 340 -0.49 -6.26 -15.80
C GLY A 340 -0.07 -7.65 -16.29
N GLY A 341 -0.38 -8.68 -15.51
CA GLY A 341 -0.11 -10.07 -15.89
C GLY A 341 -0.90 -10.50 -17.13
N ARG A 342 -2.21 -10.26 -17.13
CA ARG A 342 -3.12 -10.64 -18.23
C ARG A 342 -2.73 -10.04 -19.58
N VAL A 343 -2.38 -8.75 -19.59
CA VAL A 343 -1.98 -8.04 -20.81
C VAL A 343 -0.62 -8.52 -21.27
N PHE A 344 0.33 -8.76 -20.35
CA PHE A 344 1.63 -9.28 -20.72
C PHE A 344 1.52 -10.68 -21.34
N ASP A 345 0.78 -11.60 -20.73
CA ASP A 345 0.64 -12.96 -21.25
C ASP A 345 -0.07 -12.98 -22.62
N ALA A 346 -0.98 -12.02 -22.86
CA ALA A 346 -1.69 -11.90 -24.14
C ALA A 346 -0.86 -11.23 -25.25
N THR A 347 0.06 -10.32 -24.91
CA THR A 347 0.69 -9.41 -25.89
C THR A 347 2.21 -9.40 -25.87
N GLY A 348 2.85 -9.98 -24.85
CA GLY A 348 4.28 -9.88 -24.59
C GLY A 348 4.77 -8.48 -24.19
N SER A 349 3.87 -7.55 -23.87
CA SER A 349 4.21 -6.14 -23.65
C SER A 349 3.41 -5.50 -22.51
N TYR A 350 4.04 -4.58 -21.78
CA TYR A 350 3.38 -3.74 -20.78
C TYR A 350 3.03 -2.33 -21.31
N TYR A 351 3.25 -2.05 -22.59
CA TYR A 351 3.10 -0.69 -23.13
C TYR A 351 1.69 -0.11 -22.90
N ILE A 352 0.64 -0.92 -23.11
CA ILE A 352 -0.75 -0.51 -22.85
C ILE A 352 -0.96 -0.21 -21.36
N MET A 353 -0.34 -0.97 -20.45
CA MET A 353 -0.44 -0.72 -19.01
C MET A 353 0.23 0.58 -18.60
N TRP A 354 1.35 0.96 -19.23
CA TRP A 354 1.96 2.26 -19.03
C TRP A 354 1.05 3.40 -19.49
N LEU A 355 0.48 3.31 -20.69
CA LEU A 355 -0.44 4.34 -21.20
C LEU A 355 -1.71 4.43 -20.34
N ALA A 356 -2.30 3.30 -19.95
CA ALA A 356 -3.45 3.27 -19.06
C ALA A 356 -3.13 3.95 -17.72
N SER A 357 -1.95 3.69 -17.15
CA SER A 357 -1.49 4.32 -15.91
C SER A 357 -1.37 5.84 -16.02
N VAL A 358 -0.90 6.35 -17.17
CA VAL A 358 -0.80 7.79 -17.47
C VAL A 358 -2.21 8.39 -17.53
N VAL A 359 -3.11 7.80 -18.34
CA VAL A 359 -4.48 8.31 -18.51
C VAL A 359 -5.24 8.31 -17.18
N ILE A 360 -5.17 7.22 -16.42
CA ILE A 360 -5.81 7.10 -15.11
C ILE A 360 -5.25 8.15 -14.13
N GLY A 361 -3.95 8.42 -14.17
CA GLY A 361 -3.32 9.47 -13.36
C GLY A 361 -3.78 10.88 -13.73
N LEU A 362 -3.90 11.19 -15.03
CA LEU A 362 -4.44 12.48 -15.49
C LEU A 362 -5.91 12.68 -15.07
N ILE A 363 -6.72 11.61 -15.17
CA ILE A 363 -8.10 11.62 -14.67
C ILE A 363 -8.10 11.88 -13.16
N ALA A 364 -7.25 11.20 -12.39
CA ALA A 364 -7.15 11.43 -10.95
C ALA A 364 -6.77 12.88 -10.63
N ALA A 365 -5.83 13.48 -11.35
CA ALA A 365 -5.49 14.89 -11.17
C ALA A 365 -6.71 15.81 -11.39
N ALA A 366 -7.46 15.58 -12.46
CA ALA A 366 -8.69 16.32 -12.77
C ALA A 366 -9.77 16.12 -11.71
N LEU A 367 -9.94 14.90 -11.17
CA LEU A 367 -10.91 14.59 -10.13
C LEU A 367 -10.59 15.24 -8.77
N HIS A 368 -9.31 15.40 -8.45
CA HIS A 368 -8.91 16.04 -7.18
C HIS A 368 -9.10 17.56 -7.19
N TRP A 369 -9.02 18.20 -8.35
CA TRP A 369 -9.10 19.65 -8.46
C TRP A 369 -10.41 20.26 -7.92
N PRO A 370 -11.61 19.75 -8.26
CA PRO A 370 -12.89 20.30 -7.80
C PRO A 370 -13.34 19.78 -6.43
N ILE A 371 -12.51 19.04 -5.67
CA ILE A 371 -12.89 18.57 -4.34
C ILE A 371 -13.26 19.77 -3.45
N ASP A 372 -14.42 19.73 -2.82
CA ASP A 372 -14.76 20.64 -1.72
C ASP A 372 -14.06 20.14 -0.45
N ASP A 373 -13.04 20.88 -0.04
CA ASP A 373 -12.19 20.58 1.10
C ASP A 373 -12.60 21.35 2.37
N ARG A 374 -13.73 22.06 2.35
CA ARG A 374 -14.25 22.76 3.54
C ARG A 374 -14.76 21.75 4.58
N ALA A 375 -14.57 22.07 5.85
CA ALA A 375 -15.15 21.31 6.95
C ALA A 375 -16.68 21.32 6.82
N ILE A 376 -17.32 20.16 6.99
CA ILE A 376 -18.78 20.09 7.02
C ILE A 376 -19.28 20.84 8.26
N ALA A 377 -20.18 21.81 8.04
CA ALA A 377 -20.82 22.55 9.12
C ALA A 377 -21.77 21.62 9.87
N ARG A 378 -21.36 21.13 11.04
CA ARG A 378 -22.22 20.38 11.94
C ARG A 378 -22.98 21.37 12.81
N VAL A 379 -24.28 21.51 12.59
CA VAL A 379 -25.18 22.19 13.54
C VAL A 379 -25.07 21.42 14.85
N GLN A 380 -24.57 22.06 15.91
CA GLN A 380 -24.57 21.42 17.24
C GLN A 380 -26.02 21.10 17.60
N PRO A 381 -26.33 19.88 18.08
CA PRO A 381 -27.66 19.62 18.63
C PRO A 381 -27.89 20.62 19.76
N ALA A 382 -29.01 21.35 19.69
CA ALA A 382 -29.47 22.27 20.72
C ALA A 382 -29.75 21.55 22.05
#